data_AF-A0A7K0V4Z4-F1
#
_entry.id   AF-A0A7K0V4Z4-F1
#
_cell.length_a   1.000
_cell.length_b   1.000
_cell.length_c   1.000
_cell.angle_alpha   90.00
_cell.angle_beta   90.00
_cell.angle_gamma   90.00
#
_symmetry.space_group_name_H-M   'P 1'
#
loop_
_entity.id
_entity.type
_entity.pdbx_description
1 polymer ?
#
loop_
_entity_poly.entity_id
_entity_poly.type
_entity_poly.pdbx_seq_one_letter_code
_entity_poly.pdbx_strand_id
1 'polypeptide(L)'
;VPSDGIYAGWLEVENDRWPAAISIGTNPTFEGRRSRQVEAYALDQSGLDLYDKNAKIDFGWRLRETVKFDGLEPLLDQMKIDCDQARKLTQI
;
A
#
# COMPACT_ATOMS: atom_id res chain seq x y z
N VAL A 1 13.80 -2.74 1.74
CA VAL A 1 12.39 -2.85 1.31
C VAL A 1 12.06 -4.34 1.13
N PRO A 2 10.98 -4.89 1.73
CA PRO A 2 10.57 -6.31 1.67
C PRO A 2 10.31 -6.84 0.25
N SER A 3 9.93 -8.11 0.04
CA SER A 3 9.59 -8.66 -1.30
C SER A 3 8.31 -8.09 -1.90
N ASP A 4 8.04 -8.32 -3.19
CA ASP A 4 6.80 -7.85 -3.84
C ASP A 4 5.57 -8.48 -3.19
N GLY A 5 4.50 -7.69 -3.13
CA GLY A 5 3.24 -8.07 -2.52
C GLY A 5 2.53 -6.92 -1.82
N ILE A 6 1.44 -7.28 -1.14
CA ILE A 6 0.63 -6.38 -0.34
C ILE A 6 0.94 -6.61 1.14
N TYR A 7 1.06 -5.51 1.87
CA TYR A 7 1.41 -5.48 3.29
C TYR A 7 0.42 -4.64 4.09
N ALA A 8 0.26 -5.00 5.36
CA ALA A 8 -0.30 -4.14 6.39
C ALA A 8 0.83 -3.43 7.13
N GLY A 9 0.66 -2.16 7.46
CA GLY A 9 1.68 -1.38 8.14
C GLY A 9 1.21 0.03 8.46
N TRP A 10 2.15 0.97 8.52
CA TRP A 10 1.86 2.37 8.80
C TRP A 10 2.53 3.30 7.79
N LEU A 11 1.81 4.36 7.44
CA LEU A 11 2.33 5.53 6.75
C LEU A 11 2.54 6.64 7.78
N GLU A 12 3.76 7.17 7.83
CA GLU A 12 4.11 8.35 8.62
C GLU A 12 4.51 9.48 7.68
N VAL A 13 3.92 10.66 7.86
CA VAL A 13 4.30 11.88 7.15
C VAL A 13 4.32 13.01 8.15
N GLU A 14 5.47 13.67 8.28
CA GLU A 14 5.70 14.70 9.30
C GLU A 14 5.39 14.18 10.72
N ASN A 15 4.31 14.68 11.34
CA ASN A 15 3.89 14.31 12.70
C ASN A 15 2.68 13.36 12.72
N ASP A 16 2.14 13.03 11.55
CA ASP A 16 0.95 12.19 11.43
C ASP A 16 1.35 10.74 11.10
N ARG A 17 0.60 9.80 11.67
CA ARG A 17 0.78 8.36 11.46
C ARG A 17 -0.57 7.70 11.25
N TRP A 18 -0.72 6.97 10.16
CA TRP A 18 -1.94 6.26 9.81
C TRP A 18 -1.65 4.77 9.57
N PRO A 19 -2.56 3.88 10.01
CA PRO A 19 -2.68 2.54 9.42
C PRO A 19 -2.69 2.59 7.90
N ALA A 20 -2.00 1.65 7.24
CA ALA A 20 -1.90 1.62 5.80
C ALA A 20 -1.94 0.20 5.21
N ALA A 21 -2.60 0.08 4.06
CA ALA A 21 -2.36 -1.01 3.12
C ALA A 21 -1.27 -0.56 2.14
N ILE A 22 -0.21 -1.36 2.00
CA ILE A 22 1.01 -0.98 1.28
C ILE A 22 1.25 -1.98 0.15
N SER A 23 1.28 -1.51 -1.08
CA SER A 23 1.66 -2.27 -2.26
C SER A 23 3.14 -2.09 -2.56
N ILE A 24 3.83 -3.20 -2.82
CA ILE A 24 5.15 -3.16 -3.44
C ILE A 24 5.14 -3.96 -4.74
N GLY A 25 5.47 -3.30 -5.83
CA GLY A 25 5.44 -3.92 -7.15
C GLY A 25 6.34 -3.22 -8.16
N THR A 26 6.35 -3.74 -9.38
CA THR A 26 7.08 -3.16 -10.50
C THR A 26 6.07 -2.57 -11.47
N ASN A 27 6.24 -1.31 -11.87
CA ASN A 27 5.42 -0.72 -12.94
C ASN A 27 5.93 -1.22 -14.30
N PRO A 28 5.16 -2.03 -15.06
CA PRO A 28 5.62 -2.60 -16.32
C PRO A 28 5.55 -1.61 -17.49
N THR A 29 4.95 -0.43 -17.29
CA THR A 29 4.52 0.47 -18.38
C THR A 29 5.63 1.41 -18.88
N PHE A 30 6.72 1.61 -18.14
CA PHE A 30 7.82 2.49 -18.56
C PHE A 30 9.04 1.68 -19.01
N GLU A 31 9.28 1.64 -20.33
CA GLU A 31 10.52 1.12 -20.90
C GLU A 31 11.72 1.94 -20.40
N GLY A 32 12.68 1.29 -19.72
CA GLY A 32 13.99 1.89 -19.44
C GLY A 32 14.53 1.71 -18.02
N ARG A 33 13.70 1.41 -17.01
CA ARG A 33 14.16 0.96 -15.68
C ARG A 33 12.95 0.42 -14.93
N ARG A 34 12.99 -0.87 -14.58
CA ARG A 34 12.02 -1.55 -13.70
C ARG A 34 12.15 -0.99 -12.28
N SER A 35 11.77 0.26 -12.06
CA SER A 35 11.81 0.84 -10.73
C SER A 35 10.68 0.24 -9.92
N ARG A 36 11.08 -0.37 -8.82
CA ARG A 36 10.17 -0.90 -7.83
C ARG A 36 9.47 0.25 -7.13
N GLN A 37 8.14 0.20 -7.08
CA GLN A 37 7.31 1.23 -6.47
C GLN A 37 6.76 0.72 -5.15
N VAL A 38 6.69 1.63 -4.18
CA VAL A 38 6.04 1.44 -2.89
C VAL A 38 4.89 2.43 -2.85
N GLU A 39 3.67 1.94 -2.72
CA GLU A 39 2.46 2.76 -2.66
C GLU A 39 1.74 2.44 -1.35
N ALA A 40 1.43 3.47 -0.55
CA ALA A 40 0.76 3.30 0.72
C ALA A 40 -0.59 4.03 0.70
N TYR A 41 -1.66 3.29 1.01
CA TYR A 41 -2.98 3.83 1.17
C TYR A 41 -3.26 4.06 2.65
N ALA A 42 -3.31 5.33 3.07
CA ALA A 42 -3.70 5.72 4.43
C ALA A 42 -5.16 5.34 4.68
N LEU A 43 -5.38 4.38 5.57
CA LEU A 43 -6.72 3.84 5.83
C LEU A 43 -7.59 4.89 6.50
N ASP A 44 -8.86 4.94 6.05
CA ASP A 44 -9.91 5.80 6.60
C ASP A 44 -9.60 7.30 6.50
N GLN A 45 -8.66 7.70 5.64
CA GLN A 45 -8.32 9.09 5.36
C GLN A 45 -8.78 9.51 3.96
N SER A 46 -9.12 10.79 3.83
CA SER A 46 -9.47 11.41 2.55
C SER A 46 -8.93 12.84 2.50
N GLY A 47 -8.54 13.30 1.31
CA GLY A 47 -8.12 14.68 1.10
C GLY A 47 -6.77 15.06 1.71
N LEU A 48 -5.89 14.07 1.94
CA LEU A 48 -4.53 14.33 2.40
C LEU A 48 -3.70 14.99 1.29
N ASP A 49 -3.07 16.12 1.58
CA ASP A 49 -2.05 16.74 0.73
C ASP A 49 -0.64 16.35 1.22
N LEU A 50 -0.06 15.35 0.55
CA LEU A 50 1.21 14.74 0.95
C LEU A 50 2.32 14.93 -0.09
N TYR A 51 2.07 15.68 -1.16
CA TYR A 51 3.07 15.90 -2.21
C TYR A 51 4.29 16.66 -1.67
N ASP A 52 5.46 16.30 -2.17
CA ASP A 52 6.77 16.85 -1.79
C ASP A 52 7.15 16.70 -0.30
N LYS A 53 6.39 15.92 0.48
CA LYS A 53 6.69 15.60 1.87
C LYS A 53 7.51 14.31 2.01
N ASN A 54 8.33 14.24 3.06
CA ASN A 54 9.03 13.01 3.40
C ASN A 54 8.07 12.02 4.08
N ALA A 55 7.92 10.85 3.48
CA ALA A 55 7.14 9.75 4.03
C ALA A 55 8.05 8.65 4.59
N LYS A 56 7.65 8.08 5.72
CA LYS A 56 8.21 6.84 6.27
C LYS A 56 7.15 5.74 6.20
N ILE A 57 7.58 4.56 5.78
CA ILE A 57 6.72 3.37 5.67
C ILE A 57 7.23 2.31 6.63
N ASP A 58 6.38 1.89 7.56
CA ASP A 58 6.66 0.80 8.48
C ASP A 58 5.89 -0.45 8.02
N PHE A 59 6.61 -1.45 7.51
CA PHE A 59 6.02 -2.73 7.09
C PHE A 59 5.79 -3.63 8.31
N GLY A 60 4.54 -3.99 8.59
CA GLY A 60 4.18 -4.91 9.67
C GLY A 60 4.05 -6.36 9.19
N TRP A 61 3.04 -6.63 8.37
CA TRP A 61 2.68 -7.99 7.95
C TRP A 61 2.54 -8.08 6.44
N ARG A 62 3.05 -9.17 5.84
CA ARG A 62 2.76 -9.49 4.44
C ARG A 62 1.39 -10.16 4.35
N LEU A 63 0.48 -9.58 3.58
CA LEU A 63 -0.88 -10.09 3.38
C LEU A 63 -0.92 -11.12 2.24
N ARG A 64 -0.34 -10.77 1.09
CA ARG A 64 -0.35 -11.62 -0.11
C ARG A 64 0.70 -11.20 -1.14
N GLU A 65 0.86 -12.04 -2.17
CA GLU A 65 1.57 -11.70 -3.39
C GLU A 65 0.80 -10.72 -4.27
N THR A 66 1.50 -10.06 -5.18
CA THR A 66 0.90 -9.26 -6.24
C THR A 66 0.21 -10.19 -7.24
N VAL A 67 -1.04 -9.89 -7.58
CA VAL A 67 -1.88 -10.70 -8.46
C VAL A 67 -2.42 -9.81 -9.57
N LYS A 68 -2.51 -10.35 -10.78
CA LYS A 68 -3.19 -9.69 -11.91
C LYS A 68 -4.67 -10.04 -11.85
N PHE A 69 -5.53 -9.03 -11.92
CA PHE A 69 -6.99 -9.21 -11.97
C PHE A 69 -7.51 -9.11 -13.39
N ASP A 70 -8.54 -9.89 -13.69
CA ASP A 70 -9.26 -9.84 -14.96
C ASP A 70 -10.47 -8.90 -14.85
N GLY A 71 -10.18 -7.60 -14.85
CA GLY A 71 -11.19 -6.55 -14.72
C GLY A 71 -11.17 -5.78 -13.40
N LEU A 72 -12.02 -4.76 -13.33
CA LEU A 72 -12.06 -3.79 -12.24
C LEU A 72 -12.74 -4.34 -10.98
N GLU A 73 -13.86 -5.06 -11.12
CA GLU A 73 -14.61 -5.57 -9.96
C GLU A 73 -13.78 -6.52 -9.08
N PRO A 74 -13.08 -7.55 -9.64
CA PRO A 74 -12.27 -8.44 -8.82
C PRO A 74 -11.10 -7.72 -8.13
N LEU A 75 -10.57 -6.67 -8.76
CA LEU A 75 -9.54 -5.82 -8.15
C LEU A 75 -10.09 -5.07 -6.94
N LEU A 76 -11.24 -4.40 -7.10
CA LEU A 76 -11.85 -3.62 -6.02
C LEU A 76 -12.25 -4.51 -4.83
N ASP A 77 -12.81 -5.69 -5.09
CA ASP A 77 -13.17 -6.66 -4.06
C ASP A 77 -11.93 -7.10 -3.27
N GLN A 78 -10.83 -7.43 -3.97
CA GLN A 78 -9.60 -7.82 -3.28
C GLN A 78 -8.96 -6.65 -2.52
N MET A 79 -8.96 -5.44 -3.08
CA MET A 79 -8.47 -4.25 -2.39
C MET A 79 -9.24 -3.99 -1.09
N LYS A 80 -10.56 -4.20 -1.08
CA LYS A 80 -11.37 -4.09 0.14
C LYS A 80 -10.93 -5.10 1.19
N ILE A 81 -10.71 -6.36 0.82
CA ILE A 81 -10.24 -7.42 1.73
C ILE A 81 -8.86 -7.05 2.31
N ASP A 82 -7.95 -6.57 1.46
CA ASP A 82 -6.60 -6.17 1.88
C ASP A 82 -6.65 -5.00 2.88
N CYS A 83 -7.48 -3.98 2.62
CA CYS A 83 -7.69 -2.86 3.53
C CYS A 83 -8.32 -3.29 4.87
N ASP A 84 -9.31 -4.19 4.84
CA ASP A 84 -9.96 -4.70 6.07
C ASP A 84 -8.98 -5.51 6.93
N GLN A 85 -8.13 -6.32 6.31
CA GLN A 85 -7.06 -7.04 7.01
C GLN A 85 -6.01 -6.09 7.57
N ALA A 86 -5.57 -5.11 6.79
CA ALA A 86 -4.60 -4.12 7.23
C ALA A 86 -5.12 -3.33 8.44
N ARG A 87 -6.39 -2.90 8.40
CA ARG A 87 -7.05 -2.23 9.53
C ARG A 87 -7.05 -3.11 10.78
N LYS A 88 -7.42 -4.39 10.66
CA LYS A 88 -7.46 -5.32 11.79
C LYS A 88 -6.09 -5.52 12.44
N LEU A 89 -5.03 -5.63 11.65
CA LEU A 89 -3.68 -5.91 12.16
C LEU A 89 -3.01 -4.68 12.80
N THR A 90 -3.42 -3.48 12.41
CA THR A 90 -2.78 -2.22 12.82
C THR A 90 -3.52 -1.49 13.94
N GLN A 91 -4.66 -2.02 14.39
CA GLN A 91 -5.31 -1.66 15.66
C GLN A 91 -4.53 -2.30 16.83
N ILE A 92 -3.45 -1.64 17.25
CA ILE A 92 -2.68 -1.99 18.46
C ILE A 92 -3.01 -1.00 19.56
#